data_AF-A0A812R3F5-F1
#
_entry.id   AF-A0A812R3F5-F1
#
_cell.length_a   1.000
_cell.length_b   1.000
_cell.length_c   1.000
_cell.angle_alpha   90.00
_cell.angle_beta   90.00
_cell.angle_gamma   90.00
#
_symmetry.space_group_name_H-M   'P 1'
#
loop_
_entity.id
_entity.type
_entity.pdbx_description
1 polymer ?
#
loop_
_entity_poly.entity_id
_entity_poly.type
_entity_poly.pdbx_seq_one_letter_code
_entity_poly.pdbx_strand_id
1 'polypeptide(L)'
;VSVEAGHAMIGQAVSDYFTSLFGSGSIKQAAQQKIVDAVKKTGEILDPVLAALHLEGYHYLNPPCNSDFPTNPTCQYPKYPDKSLLPPAGPPKPLPPADCTCGSEWVANTAANIVAGFEQTPASQSKLVSKDAFHDVSDVRPFHLPHIFEPKPGTACTDPAKCYINATTVSMPIYDFKDDFDTGLWPVTASEFRTKFKSREALQQAAGLPNVNYTATDESNTKICQSINQAAYDWALKSASSKARERFLKHGQPYVFLEDKKSGFGVTGPTWIHDALSYTPSKDKKTVEVQSHYFPLKNKNLGDVPFIQTVGYHYCKLLSPARAMEWIYVDGLKEFYGTHDSGMEILM
;
A
#
# COMPACT_ATOMS: atom_id res chain seq x y z
N VAL A 1 -7.55 -23.91 -21.26
CA VAL A 1 -6.47 -23.77 -22.22
C VAL A 1 -5.32 -24.70 -21.89
N SER A 2 -5.19 -25.81 -22.63
CA SER A 2 -3.93 -26.55 -22.69
C SER A 2 -2.79 -25.65 -23.18
N VAL A 3 -1.53 -26.03 -22.95
CA VAL A 3 -0.36 -25.31 -23.51
C VAL A 3 -0.51 -25.08 -25.01
N GLU A 4 -1.03 -26.08 -25.73
CA GLU A 4 -1.32 -26.00 -27.16
C GLU A 4 -2.36 -24.92 -27.50
N ALA A 5 -3.47 -24.87 -26.76
CA ALA A 5 -4.48 -23.84 -26.95
C ALA A 5 -3.92 -22.44 -26.59
N GLY A 6 -2.99 -22.37 -25.64
CA GLY A 6 -2.29 -21.13 -25.26
C GLY A 6 -1.42 -20.64 -26.41
N HIS A 7 -0.59 -21.52 -26.97
CA HIS A 7 0.23 -21.21 -28.14
C HIS A 7 -0.61 -20.85 -29.37
N ALA A 8 -1.75 -21.53 -29.59
CA ALA A 8 -2.66 -21.18 -30.68
C ALA A 8 -3.25 -19.77 -30.51
N MET A 9 -3.64 -19.39 -29.30
CA MET A 9 -4.12 -18.03 -29.02
C MET A 9 -3.04 -16.98 -29.21
N ILE A 10 -1.81 -17.23 -28.73
CA ILE A 10 -0.67 -16.32 -28.92
C ILE A 10 -0.37 -16.18 -30.41
N GLY A 11 -0.30 -17.30 -31.15
CA GLY A 11 -0.05 -17.31 -32.59
C GLY A 11 -1.13 -16.54 -33.36
N GLN A 12 -2.40 -16.69 -32.97
CA GLN A 12 -3.51 -15.94 -33.54
C GLN A 12 -3.39 -14.43 -33.28
N ALA A 13 -3.08 -14.03 -32.04
CA ALA A 13 -2.90 -12.62 -31.68
C ALA A 13 -1.73 -11.97 -32.46
N VAL A 14 -0.60 -12.68 -32.59
CA VAL A 14 0.56 -12.22 -33.37
C VAL A 14 0.19 -12.10 -34.86
N SER A 15 -0.51 -13.09 -35.40
CA SER A 15 -0.98 -13.09 -36.79
C SER A 15 -1.94 -11.93 -37.08
N ASP A 16 -2.92 -11.70 -36.20
CA ASP A 16 -3.85 -10.58 -36.29
C ASP A 16 -3.11 -9.24 -36.18
N TYR A 17 -2.10 -9.12 -35.32
CA TYR A 17 -1.28 -7.91 -35.21
C TYR A 17 -0.54 -7.62 -36.52
N PHE A 18 0.19 -8.58 -37.08
CA PHE A 18 0.87 -8.39 -38.36
C PHE A 18 -0.11 -8.08 -39.50
N THR A 19 -1.26 -8.75 -39.54
CA THR A 19 -2.32 -8.48 -40.52
C THR A 19 -2.90 -7.07 -40.36
N SER A 20 -3.02 -6.56 -39.13
CA SER A 20 -3.50 -5.21 -38.85
C SER A 20 -2.55 -4.12 -39.37
N LEU A 21 -1.24 -4.42 -39.47
CA LEU A 21 -0.23 -3.52 -39.99
C LEU A 21 -0.09 -3.62 -41.51
N PHE A 22 0.08 -4.85 -42.01
CA PHE A 22 0.53 -5.13 -43.38
C PHE A 22 -0.56 -5.68 -44.32
N GLY A 23 -1.74 -6.02 -43.81
CA GLY A 23 -2.87 -6.48 -44.62
C GLY A 23 -3.42 -5.38 -45.53
N SER A 24 -4.42 -5.73 -46.35
CA SER A 24 -5.11 -4.78 -47.24
C SER A 24 -6.63 -4.97 -47.20
N GLY A 25 -7.36 -3.91 -47.59
CA GLY A 25 -8.82 -3.92 -47.70
C GLY A 25 -9.55 -4.32 -46.41
N SER A 26 -10.61 -5.13 -46.56
CA SER A 26 -11.44 -5.60 -45.46
C SER A 26 -10.70 -6.52 -44.48
N ILE A 27 -9.67 -7.24 -44.93
CA ILE A 27 -8.86 -8.13 -44.08
C ILE A 27 -8.08 -7.31 -43.04
N LYS A 28 -7.46 -6.20 -43.46
CA LYS A 28 -6.78 -5.27 -42.55
C LYS A 28 -7.74 -4.71 -41.52
N GLN A 29 -8.91 -4.24 -41.96
CA GLN A 29 -9.92 -3.64 -41.07
C GLN A 29 -10.42 -4.65 -40.03
N ALA A 30 -10.69 -5.90 -40.43
CA ALA A 30 -11.10 -6.95 -39.51
C ALA A 30 -10.01 -7.27 -38.47
N ALA A 31 -8.74 -7.35 -38.90
CA ALA A 31 -7.62 -7.57 -37.99
C ALA A 31 -7.41 -6.40 -37.00
N GLN A 32 -7.55 -5.16 -37.47
CA GLN A 32 -7.53 -3.97 -36.60
C GLN A 32 -8.64 -4.02 -35.54
N GLN A 33 -9.87 -4.39 -35.93
CA GLN A 33 -10.97 -4.53 -35.00
C GLN A 33 -10.69 -5.61 -33.94
N LYS A 34 -10.16 -6.77 -34.35
CA LYS A 34 -9.76 -7.82 -33.40
C LYS A 34 -8.72 -7.34 -32.38
N ILE A 35 -7.73 -6.56 -32.81
CA ILE A 35 -6.72 -5.99 -31.90
C ILE A 35 -7.38 -5.01 -30.93
N VAL A 36 -8.28 -4.14 -31.40
CA VAL A 36 -9.05 -3.22 -30.54
C VAL A 36 -9.89 -4.00 -29.52
N ASP A 37 -10.58 -5.05 -29.95
CA ASP A 37 -11.40 -5.89 -29.07
C ASP A 37 -10.54 -6.63 -28.04
N ALA A 38 -9.37 -7.12 -28.45
CA ALA A 38 -8.40 -7.76 -27.55
C ALA A 38 -7.87 -6.77 -26.51
N VAL A 39 -7.45 -5.58 -26.92
CA VAL A 39 -6.99 -4.52 -26.00
C VAL A 39 -8.09 -4.15 -25.00
N LYS A 40 -9.33 -3.98 -25.48
CA LYS A 40 -10.48 -3.68 -24.61
C LYS A 40 -10.70 -4.80 -23.58
N LYS A 41 -10.69 -6.05 -24.02
CA LYS A 41 -10.86 -7.21 -23.13
C LYS A 41 -9.73 -7.33 -22.10
N THR A 42 -8.49 -7.05 -22.50
CA THR A 42 -7.36 -6.99 -21.57
C THR A 42 -7.54 -5.87 -20.55
N GLY A 43 -8.01 -4.70 -20.99
CA GLY A 43 -8.37 -3.59 -20.08
C GLY A 43 -9.37 -4.04 -19.03
N GLU A 44 -10.50 -4.64 -19.43
CA GLU A 44 -11.53 -5.14 -18.50
C GLU A 44 -10.98 -6.14 -17.46
N ILE A 45 -9.97 -6.94 -17.83
CA ILE A 45 -9.32 -7.89 -16.91
C ILE A 45 -8.37 -7.16 -15.94
N LEU A 46 -7.57 -6.22 -16.45
CA LEU A 46 -6.53 -5.52 -15.69
C LEU A 46 -7.02 -4.29 -14.94
N ASP A 47 -8.22 -3.76 -15.22
CA ASP A 47 -8.76 -2.58 -14.56
C ASP A 47 -8.72 -2.68 -13.02
N PRO A 48 -9.08 -3.81 -12.37
CA PRO A 48 -8.91 -3.95 -10.93
C PRO A 48 -7.46 -3.91 -10.45
N VAL A 49 -6.52 -4.42 -11.26
CA VAL A 49 -5.08 -4.38 -10.96
C VAL A 49 -4.57 -2.95 -11.06
N LEU A 50 -4.93 -2.22 -12.13
CA LEU A 50 -4.59 -0.81 -12.30
C LEU A 50 -5.15 0.06 -11.17
N ALA A 51 -6.41 -0.16 -10.78
CA ALA A 51 -7.01 0.53 -9.63
C ALA A 51 -6.22 0.26 -8.33
N ALA A 52 -5.77 -0.98 -8.12
CA ALA A 52 -4.97 -1.34 -6.95
C ALA A 52 -3.57 -0.69 -6.99
N LEU A 53 -2.92 -0.63 -8.15
CA LEU A 53 -1.64 0.05 -8.35
C LEU A 53 -1.75 1.57 -8.13
N HIS A 54 -2.88 2.19 -8.48
CA HIS A 54 -3.16 3.58 -8.13
C HIS A 54 -3.28 3.79 -6.61
N LEU A 55 -3.95 2.88 -5.89
CA LEU A 55 -4.04 2.94 -4.43
C LEU A 55 -2.68 2.74 -3.75
N GLU A 56 -1.83 1.88 -4.33
CA GLU A 56 -0.44 1.69 -3.91
C GLU A 56 0.39 2.95 -4.18
N GLY A 57 0.13 3.66 -5.27
CA GLY A 57 1.00 4.73 -5.77
C GLY A 57 2.20 4.16 -6.54
N TYR A 58 1.96 3.13 -7.35
CA TYR A 58 2.99 2.40 -8.08
C TYR A 58 3.84 3.32 -8.96
N HIS A 59 5.15 3.23 -8.77
CA HIS A 59 6.10 4.23 -9.27
C HIS A 59 6.28 4.21 -10.80
N TYR A 60 5.98 3.10 -11.49
CA TYR A 60 5.99 3.06 -12.95
C TYR A 60 4.70 3.62 -13.59
N LEU A 61 3.60 3.80 -12.82
CA LEU A 61 2.45 4.55 -13.33
C LEU A 61 2.77 6.04 -13.34
N ASN A 62 3.29 6.55 -12.22
CA ASN A 62 3.76 7.92 -12.06
C ASN A 62 4.86 7.96 -10.98
N PRO A 63 5.94 8.72 -11.18
CA PRO A 63 6.98 8.86 -10.17
C PRO A 63 6.42 9.53 -8.90
N PRO A 64 6.97 9.21 -7.71
CA PRO A 64 6.54 9.83 -6.47
C PRO A 64 6.91 11.32 -6.43
N CYS A 65 6.01 12.13 -5.88
CA CYS A 65 6.33 13.50 -5.51
C CYS A 65 7.28 13.51 -4.32
N ASN A 66 8.16 14.51 -4.28
CA ASN A 66 8.95 14.78 -3.09
C ASN A 66 8.22 15.83 -2.24
N SER A 67 7.81 15.49 -1.01
CA SER A 67 7.08 16.45 -0.17
C SER A 67 7.91 17.64 0.32
N ASP A 68 9.24 17.55 0.27
CA ASP A 68 10.15 18.64 0.60
C ASP A 68 10.30 19.64 -0.56
N PHE A 69 10.04 19.16 -1.79
CA PHE A 69 10.06 19.93 -3.03
C PHE A 69 8.82 19.64 -3.89
N PRO A 70 7.61 19.97 -3.40
CA PRO A 70 6.38 19.56 -4.06
C PRO A 70 6.23 20.30 -5.39
N THR A 71 6.22 19.53 -6.48
CA THR A 71 5.94 20.03 -7.83
C THR A 71 4.46 19.90 -8.19
N ASN A 72 3.75 18.96 -7.56
CA ASN A 72 2.33 18.78 -7.73
C ASN A 72 1.54 19.61 -6.70
N PRO A 73 0.81 20.65 -7.12
CA PRO A 73 0.04 21.50 -6.20
C PRO A 73 -1.16 20.77 -5.58
N THR A 74 -1.61 19.65 -6.14
CA THR A 74 -2.76 18.89 -5.60
C THR A 74 -2.39 18.11 -4.35
N CYS A 75 -1.11 17.76 -4.15
CA CYS A 75 -0.67 17.10 -2.92
C CYS A 75 -0.95 17.98 -1.69
N GLN A 76 -0.80 19.31 -1.85
CA GLN A 76 -1.09 20.29 -0.80
C GLN A 76 -0.43 19.89 0.54
N TYR A 77 0.81 19.42 0.50
CA TYR A 77 1.49 18.98 1.71
C TYR A 77 1.56 20.11 2.73
N PRO A 78 1.20 19.87 3.99
CA PRO A 78 1.53 20.84 5.03
C PRO A 78 3.04 20.96 5.11
N LYS A 79 3.55 22.15 5.46
CA LYS A 79 4.99 22.34 5.60
C LYS A 79 5.52 21.43 6.72
N TYR A 80 6.24 20.38 6.34
CA TYR A 80 6.90 19.51 7.31
C TYR A 80 7.96 20.30 8.09
N PRO A 81 8.21 19.97 9.37
CA PRO A 81 9.35 20.51 10.09
C PRO A 81 10.65 20.20 9.33
N ASP A 82 11.43 21.24 9.03
CA ASP A 82 12.65 21.18 8.20
C ASP A 82 13.91 20.79 8.99
N LYS A 83 13.74 19.93 10.01
CA LYS A 83 14.83 19.54 10.91
C LYS A 83 15.56 18.30 10.40
N SER A 84 16.88 18.41 10.34
CA SER A 84 17.78 17.39 9.83
C SER A 84 18.96 17.16 10.80
N LEU A 85 19.47 15.93 10.90
CA LEU A 85 20.73 15.67 11.63
C LEU A 85 21.96 16.07 10.82
N LEU A 86 21.84 16.02 9.50
CA LEU A 86 22.86 16.37 8.53
C LEU A 86 22.34 17.53 7.68
N PRO A 87 23.18 18.18 6.84
CA PRO A 87 22.69 19.18 5.90
C PRO A 87 21.47 18.63 5.11
N PRO A 88 20.38 19.41 4.95
CA PRO A 88 19.21 18.98 4.21
C PRO A 88 19.59 18.45 2.83
N ALA A 89 18.87 17.44 2.35
CA ALA A 89 19.00 17.04 0.96
C ALA A 89 18.69 18.26 0.08
N GLY A 90 19.53 18.49 -0.94
CA GLY A 90 19.21 19.46 -1.98
C GLY A 90 17.98 19.01 -2.77
N PRO A 91 17.38 19.90 -3.58
CA PRO A 91 16.28 19.52 -4.45
C PRO A 91 16.69 18.35 -5.36
N PRO A 92 15.79 17.39 -5.62
CA PRO A 92 16.05 16.33 -6.59
C PRO A 92 16.39 16.91 -7.97
N LYS A 93 17.26 16.22 -8.71
CA LYS A 93 17.69 16.60 -10.06
C LYS A 93 17.57 15.40 -11.01
N PRO A 94 16.65 15.42 -11.99
CA PRO A 94 15.64 16.46 -12.24
C PRO A 94 14.58 16.55 -11.12
N LEU A 95 13.82 17.65 -11.07
CA LEU A 95 12.64 17.74 -10.23
C LEU A 95 11.58 16.74 -10.70
N PRO A 96 10.76 16.16 -9.79
CA PRO A 96 9.61 15.35 -10.18
C PRO A 96 8.67 16.12 -11.12
N PRO A 97 7.92 15.40 -11.99
CA PRO A 97 6.95 16.05 -12.85
C PRO A 97 5.79 16.66 -12.05
N ALA A 98 4.99 17.53 -12.67
CA ALA A 98 3.89 18.23 -12.01
C ALA A 98 2.69 17.32 -11.68
N ASP A 99 2.59 16.17 -12.35
CA ASP A 99 1.58 15.12 -12.18
C ASP A 99 2.11 13.91 -11.39
N CYS A 100 3.19 14.09 -10.62
CA CYS A 100 3.72 13.05 -9.74
C CYS A 100 2.67 12.55 -8.71
N THR A 101 2.89 11.34 -8.20
CA THR A 101 2.03 10.71 -7.18
C THR A 101 2.40 11.20 -5.78
N CYS A 102 1.45 11.76 -5.04
CA CYS A 102 1.71 12.29 -3.70
C CYS A 102 2.20 11.20 -2.72
N GLY A 103 1.38 10.19 -2.51
CA GLY A 103 1.63 9.09 -1.58
C GLY A 103 0.64 7.97 -1.87
N SER A 104 0.55 6.99 -0.97
CA SER A 104 -0.45 5.93 -1.10
C SER A 104 -1.83 6.44 -0.66
N GLU A 105 -2.79 6.42 -1.58
CA GLU A 105 -4.18 6.73 -1.27
C GLU A 105 -4.76 5.75 -0.25
N TRP A 106 -4.39 4.47 -0.35
CA TRP A 106 -4.79 3.45 0.62
C TRP A 106 -4.31 3.79 2.04
N VAL A 107 -3.06 4.20 2.18
CA VAL A 107 -2.49 4.57 3.48
C VAL A 107 -3.18 5.80 4.04
N ALA A 108 -3.31 6.85 3.22
CA ALA A 108 -3.91 8.13 3.61
C ALA A 108 -5.37 7.99 4.05
N ASN A 109 -6.17 7.21 3.31
CA ASN A 109 -7.62 7.18 3.49
C ASN A 109 -8.10 6.00 4.33
N THR A 110 -7.51 4.82 4.18
CA THR A 110 -8.00 3.62 4.89
C THR A 110 -7.13 3.29 6.09
N ALA A 111 -5.82 3.09 5.88
CA ALA A 111 -4.93 2.64 6.94
C ALA A 111 -4.88 3.64 8.11
N ALA A 112 -4.74 4.93 7.82
CA ALA A 112 -4.69 5.97 8.85
C ALA A 112 -5.97 6.02 9.70
N ASN A 113 -7.15 5.81 9.10
CA ASN A 113 -8.42 5.76 9.82
C ASN A 113 -8.53 4.51 10.72
N ILE A 114 -8.02 3.36 10.26
CA ILE A 114 -7.93 2.15 11.11
C ILE A 114 -7.01 2.41 12.31
N VAL A 115 -5.87 3.08 12.12
CA VAL A 115 -4.99 3.46 13.25
C VAL A 115 -5.71 4.38 14.22
N ALA A 116 -6.42 5.41 13.72
CA ALA A 116 -7.17 6.36 14.55
C ALA A 116 -8.18 5.68 15.48
N GLY A 117 -8.90 4.67 14.98
CA GLY A 117 -9.76 3.81 15.79
C GLY A 117 -10.85 4.55 16.56
N PHE A 118 -11.49 5.54 15.92
CA PHE A 118 -12.50 6.37 16.57
C PHE A 118 -13.85 5.69 16.79
N GLU A 119 -14.21 4.71 15.96
CA GLU A 119 -15.56 4.13 15.87
C GLU A 119 -16.14 3.64 17.21
N GLN A 120 -15.29 3.13 18.10
CA GLN A 120 -15.68 2.56 19.39
C GLN A 120 -15.40 3.52 20.57
N THR A 121 -15.30 4.81 20.30
CA THR A 121 -14.96 5.84 21.29
C THR A 121 -15.99 6.98 21.26
N PRO A 122 -15.99 7.87 22.27
CA PRO A 122 -16.78 9.10 22.21
C PRO A 122 -16.40 10.01 21.03
N ALA A 123 -15.26 9.74 20.36
CA ALA A 123 -14.82 10.45 19.17
C ALA A 123 -15.30 9.81 17.85
N SER A 124 -16.29 8.90 17.85
CA SER A 124 -16.74 8.15 16.67
C SER A 124 -17.19 8.98 15.46
N GLN A 125 -17.52 10.25 15.67
CA GLN A 125 -17.87 11.21 14.62
C GLN A 125 -16.69 12.14 14.22
N SER A 126 -15.53 11.98 14.85
CA SER A 126 -14.30 12.68 14.45
C SER A 126 -13.85 12.25 13.07
N LYS A 127 -13.32 13.20 12.30
CA LYS A 127 -12.80 12.97 10.96
C LYS A 127 -11.28 13.12 10.95
N LEU A 128 -10.58 12.06 10.56
CA LEU A 128 -9.17 12.14 10.19
C LEU A 128 -9.04 12.39 8.68
N VAL A 129 -8.36 13.47 8.31
CA VAL A 129 -7.83 13.69 6.98
C VAL A 129 -6.32 13.52 7.07
N SER A 130 -5.81 12.45 6.47
CA SER A 130 -4.38 12.21 6.38
C SER A 130 -3.87 12.49 4.98
N LYS A 131 -2.63 12.95 4.89
CA LYS A 131 -1.85 12.99 3.64
C LYS A 131 -0.65 12.09 3.78
N ASP A 132 -0.49 11.17 2.84
CA ASP A 132 0.68 10.30 2.78
C ASP A 132 1.75 10.89 1.88
N ALA A 133 3.02 10.61 2.18
CA ALA A 133 4.16 10.97 1.37
C ALA A 133 5.15 9.80 1.26
N PHE A 134 5.73 9.62 0.09
CA PHE A 134 6.76 8.60 -0.13
C PHE A 134 8.16 9.10 0.22
N HIS A 135 8.76 8.50 1.25
CA HIS A 135 10.13 8.78 1.67
C HIS A 135 10.79 7.55 2.28
N ASP A 136 12.12 7.51 2.27
CA ASP A 136 12.87 6.50 3.01
C ASP A 136 12.61 6.69 4.52
N VAL A 137 12.10 5.64 5.17
CA VAL A 137 11.79 5.70 6.61
C VAL A 137 13.02 5.89 7.49
N SER A 138 14.23 5.69 6.96
CA SER A 138 15.50 5.92 7.62
C SER A 138 16.13 7.29 7.31
N ASP A 139 15.54 8.10 6.43
CA ASP A 139 16.08 9.42 6.12
C ASP A 139 15.96 10.38 7.31
N VAL A 140 16.99 11.22 7.44
CA VAL A 140 17.19 12.21 8.49
C VAL A 140 17.55 13.58 7.91
N ARG A 141 17.31 13.79 6.60
CA ARG A 141 17.64 15.00 5.81
C ARG A 141 16.49 15.54 4.94
N PRO A 142 15.32 15.89 5.49
CA PRO A 142 14.96 15.95 6.91
C PRO A 142 14.46 14.61 7.44
N PHE A 143 14.12 14.54 8.72
CA PHE A 143 13.36 13.37 9.16
C PHE A 143 11.94 13.44 8.57
N HIS A 144 11.50 12.36 7.95
CA HIS A 144 10.10 12.23 7.54
C HIS A 144 9.34 11.50 8.65
N LEU A 145 8.72 12.28 9.53
CA LEU A 145 7.86 11.79 10.61
C LEU A 145 6.41 12.28 10.40
N PRO A 146 5.42 11.47 10.79
CA PRO A 146 4.01 11.86 10.70
C PRO A 146 3.68 12.94 11.73
N HIS A 147 2.80 13.87 11.40
CA HIS A 147 2.40 14.98 12.28
C HIS A 147 0.89 15.11 12.39
N ILE A 148 0.45 15.68 13.51
CA ILE A 148 -0.89 16.27 13.63
C ILE A 148 -0.70 17.78 13.44
N PHE A 149 -1.33 18.35 12.43
CA PHE A 149 -1.31 19.78 12.13
C PHE A 149 -2.53 20.48 12.73
N GLU A 150 -3.67 19.79 12.69
CA GLU A 150 -4.91 20.24 13.29
C GLU A 150 -5.51 19.08 14.10
N PRO A 151 -5.90 19.28 15.37
CA PRO A 151 -5.61 20.48 16.16
C PRO A 151 -4.09 20.70 16.30
N LYS A 152 -3.70 21.95 16.56
CA LYS A 152 -2.29 22.33 16.67
C LYS A 152 -1.60 21.47 17.75
N PRO A 153 -0.34 21.04 17.57
CA PRO A 153 0.42 20.40 18.63
C PRO A 153 0.29 21.15 19.96
N GLY A 154 0.06 20.39 21.05
CA GLY A 154 -0.17 20.96 22.38
C GLY A 154 -1.63 21.30 22.67
N THR A 155 -2.52 21.13 21.70
CA THR A 155 -3.96 21.35 21.84
C THR A 155 -4.75 20.11 21.42
N ALA A 156 -6.01 20.05 21.86
CA ALA A 156 -6.95 19.02 21.50
C ALA A 156 -8.29 19.67 21.12
N CYS A 157 -9.12 18.94 20.38
CA CYS A 157 -10.49 19.35 20.14
C CYS A 157 -11.28 19.48 21.46
N THR A 158 -12.18 20.46 21.51
CA THR A 158 -13.06 20.68 22.67
C THR A 158 -14.29 19.77 22.65
N ASP A 159 -14.76 19.41 21.46
CA ASP A 159 -15.87 18.48 21.24
C ASP A 159 -15.36 17.23 20.49
N PRO A 160 -15.20 16.08 21.17
CA PRO A 160 -14.78 14.83 20.56
C PRO A 160 -15.75 14.32 19.49
N ALA A 161 -17.04 14.67 19.56
CA ALA A 161 -18.01 14.25 18.57
C ALA A 161 -17.90 15.04 17.26
N LYS A 162 -17.12 16.12 17.21
CA LYS A 162 -16.99 16.98 16.02
C LYS A 162 -15.55 17.41 15.75
N CYS A 163 -14.58 16.57 16.10
CA CYS A 163 -13.19 16.90 15.86
C CYS A 163 -12.82 16.68 14.39
N TYR A 164 -12.12 17.67 13.83
CA TYR A 164 -11.40 17.54 12.58
C TYR A 164 -9.92 17.40 12.88
N ILE A 165 -9.32 16.32 12.39
CA ILE A 165 -7.90 16.06 12.55
C ILE A 165 -7.24 16.07 11.18
N ASN A 166 -6.27 16.96 10.99
CA ASN A 166 -5.41 16.99 9.82
C ASN A 166 -4.05 16.42 10.22
N ALA A 167 -3.65 15.32 9.59
CA ALA A 167 -2.39 14.66 9.89
C ALA A 167 -1.65 14.24 8.62
N THR A 168 -0.43 13.75 8.81
CA THR A 168 0.32 13.10 7.75
C THR A 168 0.76 11.69 8.12
N THR A 169 1.02 10.89 7.10
CA THR A 169 1.71 9.61 7.16
C THR A 169 2.95 9.64 6.28
N VAL A 170 3.84 8.67 6.48
CA VAL A 170 5.01 8.48 5.63
C VAL A 170 5.10 7.00 5.29
N SER A 171 5.18 6.68 4.00
CA SER A 171 5.33 5.32 3.51
C SER A 171 6.60 5.16 2.68
N MET A 172 7.24 4.01 2.82
CA MET A 172 8.30 3.55 1.93
C MET A 172 7.84 2.25 1.28
N PRO A 173 7.40 2.26 0.01
CA PRO A 173 7.16 1.05 -0.73
C PRO A 173 8.50 0.32 -0.96
N ILE A 174 8.52 -0.97 -0.69
CA ILE A 174 9.65 -1.86 -0.95
C ILE A 174 9.23 -2.79 -2.08
N TYR A 175 9.94 -2.74 -3.20
CA TYR A 175 9.74 -3.60 -4.35
C TYR A 175 10.79 -4.70 -4.39
N ASP A 176 10.44 -5.83 -5.01
CA ASP A 176 11.38 -6.94 -5.17
C ASP A 176 12.47 -6.56 -6.20
N PHE A 177 13.71 -6.97 -5.97
CA PHE A 177 14.89 -6.59 -6.81
C PHE A 177 14.74 -6.89 -8.32
N LYS A 178 13.78 -7.74 -8.70
CA LYS A 178 13.56 -8.18 -10.08
C LYS A 178 12.46 -7.41 -10.81
N ASP A 179 11.92 -6.35 -10.19
CA ASP A 179 10.94 -5.44 -10.79
C ASP A 179 11.49 -4.79 -12.09
N ASP A 180 12.81 -4.57 -12.19
CA ASP A 180 13.46 -4.01 -13.40
C ASP A 180 13.36 -4.91 -14.66
N PHE A 181 12.97 -6.18 -14.52
CA PHE A 181 12.81 -7.12 -15.64
C PHE A 181 11.54 -7.99 -15.48
N ASP A 182 10.39 -7.41 -15.83
CA ASP A 182 9.10 -8.11 -15.81
C ASP A 182 9.09 -9.28 -16.80
N THR A 183 9.17 -10.49 -16.23
CA THR A 183 9.06 -11.77 -16.95
C THR A 183 7.74 -12.47 -16.65
N GLY A 184 6.83 -11.83 -15.91
CA GLY A 184 5.64 -12.45 -15.33
C GLY A 184 5.94 -13.53 -14.27
N LEU A 185 7.22 -13.72 -13.91
CA LEU A 185 7.66 -14.70 -12.92
C LEU A 185 7.73 -14.13 -11.51
N TRP A 186 7.93 -12.81 -11.42
CA TRP A 186 8.09 -12.07 -10.17
C TRP A 186 6.97 -11.07 -10.02
N PRO A 187 6.51 -10.83 -8.78
CA PRO A 187 5.52 -9.81 -8.52
C PRO A 187 6.09 -8.43 -8.87
N VAL A 188 5.26 -7.57 -9.45
CA VAL A 188 5.65 -6.17 -9.77
C VAL A 188 5.23 -5.21 -8.66
N THR A 189 4.34 -5.64 -7.77
CA THR A 189 3.82 -4.81 -6.68
C THR A 189 4.75 -4.78 -5.46
N ALA A 190 4.57 -3.78 -4.59
CA ALA A 190 5.39 -3.67 -3.39
C ALA A 190 5.24 -4.91 -2.49
N SER A 191 6.37 -5.54 -2.13
CA SER A 191 6.40 -6.67 -1.20
C SER A 191 6.17 -6.25 0.24
N GLU A 192 6.44 -4.99 0.60
CA GLU A 192 5.96 -4.38 1.83
C GLU A 192 5.88 -2.85 1.73
N PHE A 193 5.03 -2.26 2.55
CA PHE A 193 5.07 -0.85 2.87
C PHE A 193 5.61 -0.65 4.29
N ARG A 194 6.69 0.10 4.43
CA ARG A 194 7.14 0.57 5.75
C ARG A 194 6.44 1.89 6.04
N THR A 195 5.45 1.87 6.92
CA THR A 195 4.60 3.04 7.13
C THR A 195 4.68 3.56 8.55
N LYS A 196 4.82 4.89 8.67
CA LYS A 196 4.79 5.63 9.93
C LYS A 196 3.46 6.36 10.09
N PHE A 197 2.73 6.06 11.16
CA PHE A 197 1.53 6.78 11.55
C PHE A 197 1.74 7.56 12.86
N LYS A 198 0.88 8.55 13.11
CA LYS A 198 0.61 8.97 14.49
C LYS A 198 -0.07 7.84 15.25
N SER A 199 0.29 7.66 16.52
CA SER A 199 -0.29 6.61 17.35
C SER A 199 -1.78 6.80 17.54
N ARG A 200 -2.49 5.69 17.82
CA ARG A 200 -3.91 5.73 18.17
C ARG A 200 -4.12 6.61 19.40
N GLU A 201 -3.26 6.48 20.40
CA GLU A 201 -3.23 7.36 21.57
C GLU A 201 -3.17 8.83 21.17
N ALA A 202 -2.24 9.21 20.29
CA ALA A 202 -2.05 10.60 19.91
C ALA A 202 -3.26 11.17 19.15
N LEU A 203 -3.83 10.37 18.23
CA LEU A 203 -5.00 10.76 17.45
C LEU A 203 -6.25 10.90 18.34
N GLN A 204 -6.46 9.99 19.28
CA GLN A 204 -7.58 10.04 20.22
C GLN A 204 -7.45 11.17 21.24
N GLN A 205 -6.23 11.43 21.74
CA GLN A 205 -5.98 12.59 22.61
C GLN A 205 -6.18 13.91 21.84
N ALA A 206 -5.72 13.99 20.58
CA ALA A 206 -5.99 15.14 19.72
C ALA A 206 -7.50 15.33 19.46
N ALA A 207 -8.25 14.22 19.38
CA ALA A 207 -9.71 14.25 19.31
C ALA A 207 -10.39 14.78 20.59
N GLY A 208 -9.65 15.09 21.66
CA GLY A 208 -10.21 15.57 22.92
C GLY A 208 -10.60 14.48 23.90
N LEU A 209 -10.22 13.21 23.65
CA LEU A 209 -10.44 12.14 24.61
C LEU A 209 -9.42 12.23 25.76
N PRO A 210 -9.86 12.40 27.02
CA PRO A 210 -8.95 12.43 28.16
C PRO A 210 -8.48 11.01 28.52
N ASN A 211 -7.29 10.91 29.11
CA ASN A 211 -6.78 9.68 29.74
C ASN A 211 -6.73 8.44 28.83
N VAL A 212 -6.47 8.63 27.53
CA VAL A 212 -6.30 7.51 26.58
C VAL A 212 -5.14 6.62 27.04
N ASN A 213 -5.40 5.32 27.20
CA ASN A 213 -4.43 4.36 27.71
C ASN A 213 -3.52 3.86 26.59
N TYR A 214 -2.30 4.40 26.49
CA TYR A 214 -1.26 3.98 25.56
C TYR A 214 -1.05 2.47 25.48
N THR A 215 -1.03 1.79 26.63
CA THR A 215 -0.74 0.35 26.65
C THR A 215 -1.85 -0.44 25.95
N ALA A 216 -3.10 -0.04 26.18
CA ALA A 216 -4.26 -0.67 25.55
C ALA A 216 -4.45 -0.26 24.08
N THR A 217 -4.19 1.00 23.72
CA THR A 217 -4.42 1.49 22.35
C THR A 217 -3.32 1.11 21.38
N ASP A 218 -2.07 1.06 21.84
CA ASP A 218 -0.89 0.92 20.98
C ASP A 218 0.11 -0.13 21.46
N GLU A 219 0.56 -0.06 22.72
CA GLU A 219 1.73 -0.86 23.16
C GLU A 219 1.52 -2.37 23.13
N SER A 220 0.33 -2.81 23.54
CA SER A 220 -0.08 -4.21 23.60
C SER A 220 -1.15 -4.54 22.57
N ASN A 221 -1.49 -3.59 21.70
CA ASN A 221 -2.47 -3.80 20.65
C ASN A 221 -1.82 -4.42 19.42
N THR A 222 -1.74 -5.75 19.43
CA THR A 222 -1.12 -6.58 18.38
C THR A 222 -2.01 -6.77 17.14
N LYS A 223 -3.00 -5.90 16.91
CA LYS A 223 -3.99 -6.08 15.84
C LYS A 223 -4.14 -4.90 14.90
N ILE A 224 -3.45 -3.77 15.15
CA ILE A 224 -3.62 -2.57 14.32
C ILE A 224 -3.11 -2.82 12.90
N CYS A 225 -1.87 -3.28 12.75
CA CYS A 225 -1.28 -3.49 11.43
C CYS A 225 -1.92 -4.72 10.75
N GLN A 226 -2.24 -5.76 11.52
CA GLN A 226 -3.01 -6.92 11.07
C GLN A 226 -4.35 -6.50 10.45
N SER A 227 -5.10 -5.62 11.13
CA SER A 227 -6.40 -5.14 10.63
C SER A 227 -6.27 -4.35 9.33
N ILE A 228 -5.21 -3.57 9.17
CA ILE A 228 -4.93 -2.84 7.93
C ILE A 228 -4.63 -3.81 6.78
N ASN A 229 -3.81 -4.84 7.06
CA ASN A 229 -3.43 -5.84 6.05
C ASN A 229 -4.63 -6.70 5.63
N GLN A 230 -5.47 -7.09 6.59
CA GLN A 230 -6.75 -7.76 6.31
C GLN A 230 -7.64 -6.87 5.45
N ALA A 231 -7.79 -5.59 5.78
CA ALA A 231 -8.61 -4.67 5.00
C ALA A 231 -8.10 -4.51 3.55
N ALA A 232 -6.79 -4.52 3.33
CA ALA A 232 -6.20 -4.45 1.98
C ALA A 232 -6.56 -5.69 1.16
N TYR A 233 -6.49 -6.86 1.78
CA TYR A 233 -6.87 -8.12 1.16
C TYR A 233 -8.37 -8.25 0.90
N ASP A 234 -9.20 -7.81 1.85
CA ASP A 234 -10.65 -7.79 1.71
C ASP A 234 -11.08 -6.82 0.59
N TRP A 235 -10.44 -5.65 0.50
CA TRP A 235 -10.65 -4.73 -0.61
C TRP A 235 -10.30 -5.38 -1.95
N ALA A 236 -9.17 -6.09 -2.03
CA ALA A 236 -8.74 -6.76 -3.25
C ALA A 236 -9.70 -7.90 -3.65
N LEU A 237 -10.11 -8.75 -2.70
CA LEU A 237 -11.14 -9.77 -2.93
C LEU A 237 -12.47 -9.18 -3.39
N LYS A 238 -12.88 -8.04 -2.83
CA LYS A 238 -14.12 -7.38 -3.23
C LYS A 238 -14.02 -6.78 -4.64
N SER A 239 -12.86 -6.22 -4.98
CA SER A 239 -12.63 -5.42 -6.19
C SER A 239 -12.16 -6.25 -7.38
N ALA A 240 -11.63 -7.45 -7.16
CA ALA A 240 -11.26 -8.38 -8.22
C ALA A 240 -12.45 -8.70 -9.12
N SER A 241 -12.18 -8.93 -10.41
CA SER A 241 -13.20 -9.43 -11.33
C SER A 241 -13.83 -10.72 -10.79
N SER A 242 -15.12 -10.93 -11.03
CA SER A 242 -15.84 -12.12 -10.56
C SER A 242 -15.12 -13.41 -10.96
N LYS A 243 -14.66 -13.48 -12.21
CA LYS A 243 -13.91 -14.62 -12.75
C LYS A 243 -12.59 -14.86 -12.01
N ALA A 244 -11.78 -13.82 -11.79
CA ALA A 244 -10.51 -13.97 -11.07
C ALA A 244 -10.74 -14.38 -9.62
N ARG A 245 -11.71 -13.75 -8.94
CA ARG A 245 -12.10 -14.06 -7.57
C ARG A 245 -12.60 -15.50 -7.42
N GLU A 246 -13.51 -15.95 -8.28
CA GLU A 246 -14.05 -17.31 -8.24
C GLU A 246 -12.95 -18.35 -8.47
N ARG A 247 -12.05 -18.10 -9.43
CA ARG A 247 -10.88 -18.95 -9.67
C ARG A 247 -9.99 -19.03 -8.43
N PHE A 248 -9.68 -17.89 -7.83
CA PHE A 248 -8.85 -17.81 -6.64
C PHE A 248 -9.51 -18.48 -5.41
N LEU A 249 -10.80 -18.27 -5.18
CA LEU A 249 -11.49 -18.92 -4.06
C LEU A 249 -11.56 -20.44 -4.21
N LYS A 250 -11.57 -20.94 -5.46
CA LYS A 250 -11.62 -22.37 -5.75
C LYS A 250 -10.25 -23.04 -5.71
N HIS A 251 -9.20 -22.34 -6.15
CA HIS A 251 -7.90 -22.94 -6.44
C HIS A 251 -6.71 -22.21 -5.82
N GLY A 252 -6.91 -21.05 -5.21
CA GLY A 252 -5.84 -20.22 -4.69
C GLY A 252 -5.43 -20.58 -3.27
N GLN A 253 -4.31 -20.00 -2.85
CA GLN A 253 -3.77 -20.06 -1.50
C GLN A 253 -4.10 -18.74 -0.76
N PRO A 254 -5.18 -18.66 0.02
CA PRO A 254 -5.56 -17.42 0.70
C PRO A 254 -4.54 -16.95 1.74
N TYR A 255 -4.48 -15.63 1.93
CA TYR A 255 -3.77 -15.03 3.06
C TYR A 255 -4.53 -15.20 4.37
N VAL A 256 -3.80 -15.43 5.45
CA VAL A 256 -4.28 -15.43 6.83
C VAL A 256 -3.41 -14.47 7.64
N PHE A 257 -4.02 -13.46 8.26
CA PHE A 257 -3.26 -12.42 8.95
C PHE A 257 -3.13 -12.73 10.45
N LEU A 258 -1.89 -12.91 10.90
CA LEU A 258 -1.54 -13.19 12.29
C LEU A 258 -1.39 -11.89 13.09
N GLU A 259 -1.46 -12.01 14.42
CA GLU A 259 -1.19 -10.89 15.32
C GLU A 259 0.21 -10.30 15.09
N ASP A 260 0.29 -8.97 15.20
CA ASP A 260 1.47 -8.17 14.94
C ASP A 260 2.59 -8.46 15.96
N LYS A 261 3.82 -8.50 15.47
CA LYS A 261 5.01 -8.71 16.30
C LYS A 261 5.66 -7.37 16.67
N LYS A 262 5.76 -7.09 17.96
CA LYS A 262 6.40 -5.85 18.44
C LYS A 262 7.90 -5.89 18.13
N SER A 263 8.38 -4.89 17.41
CA SER A 263 9.81 -4.65 17.18
C SER A 263 10.46 -3.99 18.39
N GLY A 264 11.75 -4.22 18.55
CA GLY A 264 12.54 -3.70 19.66
C GLY A 264 13.28 -2.40 19.31
N PHE A 265 14.16 -2.01 20.23
CA PHE A 265 15.15 -0.96 20.02
C PHE A 265 16.54 -1.59 20.02
N GLY A 266 17.25 -1.46 18.90
CA GLY A 266 18.63 -1.91 18.74
C GLY A 266 19.63 -0.80 19.06
N VAL A 267 20.92 -1.08 18.86
CA VAL A 267 22.01 -0.12 19.12
C VAL A 267 21.94 1.11 18.21
N THR A 268 21.43 0.96 16.99
CA THR A 268 21.34 2.01 15.96
C THR A 268 19.96 2.62 15.81
N GLY A 269 18.99 2.26 16.66
CA GLY A 269 17.61 2.75 16.60
C GLY A 269 16.56 1.63 16.59
N PRO A 270 15.30 1.95 16.23
CA PRO A 270 14.22 0.96 16.16
C PRO A 270 14.54 -0.19 15.19
N THR A 271 14.46 -1.44 15.65
CA THR A 271 14.74 -2.61 14.79
C THR A 271 13.69 -2.79 13.70
N TRP A 272 12.51 -2.18 13.88
CA TRP A 272 11.39 -2.19 12.93
C TRP A 272 11.78 -1.85 11.50
N ILE A 273 12.79 -0.99 11.28
CA ILE A 273 13.26 -0.65 9.94
C ILE A 273 13.72 -1.91 9.19
N HIS A 274 14.30 -2.89 9.90
CA HIS A 274 14.86 -4.13 9.35
C HIS A 274 13.92 -5.34 9.43
N ASP A 275 12.90 -5.29 10.28
CA ASP A 275 11.96 -6.41 10.48
C ASP A 275 10.87 -6.42 9.39
N ALA A 276 11.07 -7.14 8.29
CA ALA A 276 10.17 -7.15 7.14
C ALA A 276 8.80 -7.80 7.40
N LEU A 277 7.79 -7.45 6.60
CA LEU A 277 6.52 -8.17 6.51
C LEU A 277 6.78 -9.65 6.18
N SER A 278 6.29 -10.56 7.02
CA SER A 278 6.56 -11.99 6.85
C SER A 278 5.45 -12.67 6.07
N TYR A 279 5.83 -13.55 5.14
CA TYR A 279 4.94 -14.41 4.37
C TYR A 279 5.36 -15.86 4.54
N THR A 280 4.61 -16.63 5.34
CA THR A 280 4.96 -18.01 5.67
C THR A 280 3.87 -18.96 5.19
N PRO A 281 4.12 -19.83 4.20
CA PRO A 281 3.16 -20.87 3.84
C PRO A 281 2.82 -21.75 5.05
N SER A 282 1.54 -22.07 5.22
CA SER A 282 1.12 -23.05 6.23
C SER A 282 1.75 -24.41 5.95
N LYS A 283 1.80 -25.29 6.96
CA LYS A 283 2.41 -26.63 6.81
C LYS A 283 1.77 -27.47 5.68
N ASP A 284 0.47 -27.30 5.46
CA ASP A 284 -0.28 -27.94 4.38
C ASP A 284 -0.30 -27.12 3.08
N LYS A 285 0.39 -25.99 3.07
CA LYS A 285 0.48 -24.98 2.01
C LYS A 285 -0.86 -24.42 1.54
N LYS A 286 -1.97 -24.67 2.23
CA LYS A 286 -3.29 -24.17 1.81
C LYS A 286 -3.46 -22.68 2.04
N THR A 287 -2.65 -22.08 2.92
CA THR A 287 -2.70 -20.66 3.22
C THR A 287 -1.29 -20.09 3.27
N VAL A 288 -1.17 -18.76 3.17
CA VAL A 288 0.05 -18.04 3.54
C VAL A 288 -0.28 -17.17 4.76
N GLU A 289 0.42 -17.43 5.85
CA GLU A 289 0.36 -16.62 7.07
C GLU A 289 1.16 -15.33 6.85
N VAL A 290 0.48 -14.20 6.98
CA VAL A 290 1.07 -12.86 6.86
C VAL A 290 1.16 -12.25 8.26
N GLN A 291 2.36 -11.83 8.67
CA GLN A 291 2.58 -11.23 9.99
C GLN A 291 3.33 -9.90 9.86
N SER A 292 2.73 -8.84 10.38
CA SER A 292 3.34 -7.51 10.44
C SER A 292 4.27 -7.36 11.64
N HIS A 293 5.23 -6.47 11.50
CA HIS A 293 6.00 -5.92 12.60
C HIS A 293 5.54 -4.50 12.91
N TYR A 294 5.40 -4.19 14.20
CA TYR A 294 4.99 -2.87 14.65
C TYR A 294 5.92 -2.26 15.69
N PHE A 295 5.97 -0.93 15.73
CA PHE A 295 6.75 -0.19 16.72
C PHE A 295 5.97 1.02 17.23
N PRO A 296 5.42 0.94 18.45
CA PRO A 296 4.66 2.03 19.05
C PRO A 296 5.56 2.92 19.91
N LEU A 297 5.26 4.22 19.93
CA LEU A 297 5.87 5.21 20.81
C LEU A 297 4.79 6.02 21.50
N LYS A 298 4.90 6.11 22.83
CA LYS A 298 3.94 6.84 23.67
C LYS A 298 3.89 8.32 23.29
N ASN A 299 2.69 8.88 23.29
CA ASN A 299 2.50 10.30 23.07
C ASN A 299 2.95 11.11 24.30
N LYS A 300 3.37 12.35 24.06
CA LYS A 300 3.80 13.28 25.11
C LYS A 300 3.36 14.69 24.74
N ASN A 301 2.84 15.45 25.70
CA ASN A 301 2.45 16.85 25.53
C ASN A 301 1.56 17.12 24.29
N LEU A 302 0.68 16.19 23.91
CA LEU A 302 -0.14 16.30 22.69
C LEU A 302 0.71 16.58 21.43
N GLY A 303 1.91 15.99 21.36
CA GLY A 303 2.86 16.20 20.27
C GLY A 303 3.60 17.54 20.30
N ASP A 304 3.37 18.42 21.29
CA ASP A 304 4.15 19.65 21.51
C ASP A 304 5.48 19.32 22.18
N VAL A 305 6.35 18.71 21.39
CA VAL A 305 7.73 18.43 21.74
C VAL A 305 8.63 18.91 20.60
N PRO A 306 9.91 19.21 20.89
CA PRO A 306 10.90 19.39 19.84
C PRO A 306 10.88 18.19 18.90
N PHE A 307 10.88 18.46 17.61
CA PHE A 307 10.72 17.46 16.56
C PHE A 307 11.72 16.28 16.61
N ILE A 308 12.89 16.50 17.21
CA ILE A 308 13.89 15.44 17.46
C ILE A 308 13.41 14.38 18.47
N GLN A 309 12.36 14.66 19.25
CA GLN A 309 11.77 13.72 20.18
C GLN A 309 10.71 12.90 19.45
N THR A 310 10.97 11.61 19.30
CA THR A 310 10.04 10.69 18.66
C THR A 310 8.94 10.27 19.62
N VAL A 311 7.76 10.92 19.52
CA VAL A 311 6.62 10.66 20.41
C VAL A 311 5.31 10.46 19.64
N GLY A 312 4.44 9.61 20.18
CA GLY A 312 3.08 9.40 19.68
C GLY A 312 3.06 8.82 18.27
N TYR A 313 3.79 7.74 18.03
CA TYR A 313 3.87 7.10 16.73
C TYR A 313 3.45 5.64 16.78
N HIS A 314 2.96 5.13 15.66
CA HIS A 314 2.69 3.71 15.46
C HIS A 314 3.19 3.32 14.08
N TYR A 315 4.24 2.52 14.02
CA TYR A 315 4.81 2.08 12.76
C TYR A 315 4.31 0.69 12.41
N CYS A 316 4.01 0.46 11.13
CA CYS A 316 3.46 -0.81 10.63
C CYS A 316 4.17 -1.25 9.36
N LYS A 317 4.37 -2.57 9.22
CA LYS A 317 4.63 -3.19 7.91
C LYS A 317 3.32 -3.57 7.24
N LEU A 318 3.04 -3.00 6.08
CA LEU A 318 1.74 -3.16 5.44
C LEU A 318 1.82 -3.93 4.12
N LEU A 319 0.79 -4.73 3.88
CA LEU A 319 0.45 -5.31 2.58
C LEU A 319 -0.25 -4.23 1.76
N SER A 320 0.22 -3.97 0.54
CA SER A 320 -0.49 -3.07 -0.36
C SER A 320 -1.73 -3.75 -0.97
N PRO A 321 -2.79 -2.98 -1.31
CA PRO A 321 -3.91 -3.52 -2.07
C PRO A 321 -3.50 -4.10 -3.42
N ALA A 322 -2.46 -3.55 -4.06
CA ALA A 322 -1.94 -4.07 -5.32
C ALA A 322 -1.32 -5.46 -5.14
N ARG A 323 -0.51 -5.67 -4.10
CA ARG A 323 0.07 -6.98 -3.79
C ARG A 323 -1.00 -8.02 -3.50
N ALA A 324 -2.05 -7.64 -2.76
CA ALA A 324 -3.20 -8.50 -2.56
C ALA A 324 -3.94 -8.84 -3.87
N MET A 325 -4.12 -7.85 -4.75
CA MET A 325 -4.78 -8.03 -6.05
C MET A 325 -3.97 -8.93 -6.98
N GLU A 326 -2.66 -8.70 -7.08
CA GLU A 326 -1.73 -9.53 -7.84
C GLU A 326 -1.71 -10.97 -7.33
N TRP A 327 -1.75 -11.17 -6.00
CA TRP A 327 -1.86 -12.49 -5.40
C TRP A 327 -3.13 -13.24 -5.83
N ILE A 328 -4.27 -12.55 -5.86
CA ILE A 328 -5.55 -13.12 -6.31
C ILE A 328 -5.50 -13.48 -7.80
N TYR A 329 -4.86 -12.64 -8.61
CA TYR A 329 -4.82 -12.80 -10.06
C TYR A 329 -3.77 -13.81 -10.53
N VAL A 330 -2.64 -13.91 -9.84
CA VAL A 330 -1.45 -14.59 -10.35
C VAL A 330 -0.81 -15.47 -9.27
N ASP A 331 -0.16 -14.88 -8.28
CA ASP A 331 0.81 -15.61 -7.45
C ASP A 331 0.17 -16.66 -6.53
N GLY A 332 -0.99 -16.33 -5.95
CA GLY A 332 -1.70 -17.24 -5.06
C GLY A 332 -2.28 -18.46 -5.77
N LEU A 333 -2.25 -18.52 -7.09
CA LEU A 333 -2.66 -19.67 -7.90
C LEU A 333 -1.50 -20.63 -8.19
N LYS A 334 -0.24 -20.22 -8.00
CA LYS A 334 0.92 -21.00 -8.46
C LYS A 334 1.05 -22.38 -7.79
N GLU A 335 0.69 -22.51 -6.51
CA GLU A 335 0.85 -23.77 -5.76
C GLU A 335 -0.13 -24.87 -6.21
N PHE A 336 -1.40 -24.53 -6.49
CA PHE A 336 -2.46 -25.53 -6.74
C PHE A 336 -3.11 -25.43 -8.13
N TYR A 337 -2.76 -24.41 -8.90
CA TYR A 337 -3.30 -24.15 -10.24
C TYR A 337 -2.20 -23.75 -11.24
N GLY A 338 -0.97 -23.51 -10.77
CA GLY A 338 0.20 -23.33 -11.60
C GLY A 338 0.56 -24.61 -12.36
N THR A 339 1.54 -24.53 -13.25
CA THR A 339 1.94 -25.55 -14.25
C THR A 339 2.46 -26.89 -13.69
N HIS A 340 2.13 -27.24 -12.45
CA HIS A 340 2.44 -28.53 -11.83
C HIS A 340 1.49 -29.65 -12.25
N ASP A 341 0.29 -29.33 -12.74
CA ASP A 341 -0.60 -30.30 -13.38
C ASP A 341 -0.51 -30.21 -14.90
N SER A 342 -0.03 -31.28 -15.52
CA SER A 342 0.09 -31.53 -16.96
C SER A 342 -1.26 -31.62 -17.70
N GLY A 343 -2.33 -30.99 -17.18
CA GLY A 343 -3.70 -31.21 -17.62
C GLY A 343 -4.64 -30.01 -17.70
N MET A 344 -4.25 -28.76 -17.40
CA MET A 344 -5.26 -27.69 -17.33
C MET A 344 -4.81 -26.28 -17.74
N GLU A 345 -5.59 -25.67 -18.64
CA GLU A 345 -6.49 -24.59 -18.19
C GLU A 345 -6.09 -23.09 -18.33
N ILE A 346 -4.97 -22.65 -18.93
CA ILE A 346 -4.48 -21.23 -18.93
C ILE A 346 -5.37 -20.24 -19.73
N LEU A 347 -6.47 -19.74 -19.16
CA LEU A 347 -7.23 -18.63 -19.76
C LEU A 347 -6.54 -17.29 -19.44
N MET A 348 -5.87 -16.71 -20.44
CA MET A 348 -5.73 -15.26 -20.62
C MET A 348 -7.05 -14.67 -21.14
#